data_AF-A0A1J8R504-F1
#
_entry.id   AF-A0A1J8R504-F1
#
_cell.length_a   1.000
_cell.length_b   1.000
_cell.length_c   1.000
_cell.angle_alpha   90.00
_cell.angle_beta   90.00
_cell.angle_gamma   90.00
#
_symmetry.space_group_name_H-M   'P 1'
#
loop_
_entity.id
_entity.type
_entity.pdbx_description
1 polymer ?
#
loop_
_entity_poly.entity_id
_entity_poly.type
_entity_poly.pdbx_seq_one_letter_code
_entity_poly.pdbx_strand_id
1 'polypeptide(L)'
;MVDIDMVFRFAFSIDADCDKRTFRVYQVIRTTVVEELELYKFSHSTTGSGSSSGTTTCHRKNMISLAFDNIGHIRWSSNTNATVRFGVEEVSVKDVRKVKNATSQ
;
A
#
# COMPACT_ATOMS: atom_id res chain seq x y z
N MET A 1 16.21 -2.30 24.63
CA MET A 1 15.56 -1.20 23.87
C MET A 1 14.59 -1.88 22.93
N VAL A 2 13.30 -1.52 22.97
CA VAL A 2 12.31 -2.05 22.02
C VAL A 2 12.39 -1.17 20.79
N ASP A 3 12.70 -1.78 19.66
CA ASP A 3 12.74 -1.09 18.37
C ASP A 3 11.51 -1.51 17.55
N ILE A 4 10.78 -0.53 17.02
CA ILE A 4 9.52 -0.74 16.30
C ILE A 4 9.65 -0.14 14.91
N ASP A 5 9.74 -1.03 13.93
CA ASP A 5 9.85 -0.69 12.51
C ASP A 5 8.52 -0.91 11.78
N MET A 6 8.33 -0.14 10.70
CA MET A 6 7.38 -0.50 9.64
C MET A 6 8.12 -0.98 8.40
N VAL A 7 7.86 -2.23 8.01
CA VAL A 7 8.51 -2.87 6.86
C VAL A 7 7.52 -3.03 5.72
N PHE A 8 7.87 -2.47 4.57
CA PHE A 8 7.10 -2.56 3.33
C PHE A 8 7.66 -3.72 2.50
N ARG A 9 6.87 -4.78 2.36
CA ARG A 9 7.23 -5.95 1.56
C ARG A 9 6.46 -5.94 0.25
N PHE A 10 7.17 -5.61 -0.80
CA PHE A 10 6.66 -5.67 -2.15
C PHE A 10 6.60 -7.12 -2.60
N ALA A 11 5.45 -7.53 -3.14
CA ALA A 11 5.31 -8.86 -3.73
C ALA A 11 5.91 -8.84 -5.14
N PHE A 12 7.24 -8.76 -5.21
CA PHE A 12 7.98 -8.95 -6.46
C PHE A 12 8.00 -10.45 -6.77
N SER A 13 7.02 -10.95 -7.52
CA SER A 13 7.18 -12.24 -8.22
C SER A 13 7.96 -12.01 -9.51
N ILE A 14 8.62 -13.06 -10.00
CA ILE A 14 9.11 -13.17 -11.38
C ILE A 14 7.98 -13.16 -12.42
N ASP A 15 6.72 -13.25 -11.98
CA ASP A 15 5.55 -13.12 -12.86
C ASP A 15 5.39 -11.70 -13.38
N ALA A 16 5.20 -11.59 -14.69
CA ALA A 16 4.99 -10.34 -15.42
C ALA A 16 3.77 -9.53 -14.92
N ASP A 17 2.86 -10.16 -14.17
CA ASP A 17 1.64 -9.56 -13.63
C ASP A 17 1.83 -8.94 -12.22
N CYS A 18 3.03 -9.02 -11.63
CA CYS A 18 3.30 -8.44 -10.31
C CYS A 18 3.59 -6.93 -10.39
N ASP A 19 2.54 -6.12 -10.18
CA ASP A 19 2.66 -4.66 -10.10
C ASP A 19 3.24 -4.20 -8.74
N LYS A 20 4.15 -3.22 -8.77
CA LYS A 20 4.78 -2.61 -7.57
C LYS A 20 3.80 -1.98 -6.57
N ARG A 21 2.56 -1.70 -7.01
CA ARG A 21 1.46 -1.22 -6.16
C ARG A 21 0.81 -2.35 -5.37
N THR A 22 1.26 -3.60 -5.54
CA THR A 22 0.93 -4.76 -4.72
C THR A 22 2.02 -4.98 -3.68
N PHE A 23 1.70 -4.68 -2.42
CA PHE A 23 2.63 -4.85 -1.31
C PHE A 23 1.89 -5.10 0.01
N ARG A 24 2.65 -5.45 1.03
CA ARG A 24 2.20 -5.65 2.42
C ARG A 24 2.99 -4.77 3.35
N VAL A 25 2.38 -4.35 4.46
CA VAL A 25 3.04 -3.57 5.51
C VAL A 25 3.01 -4.36 6.79
N TYR A 26 4.18 -4.57 7.38
CA TYR A 26 4.36 -5.27 8.64
C TYR A 26 4.85 -4.29 9.70
N GLN A 27 4.32 -4.40 10.91
CA GLN A 27 4.98 -3.89 12.10
C GLN A 27 5.97 -4.96 12.56
N VAL A 28 7.23 -4.58 12.73
CA VAL A 28 8.29 -5.46 13.22
C VAL A 28 8.74 -4.92 14.57
N ILE A 29 8.61 -5.74 15.60
CA ILE A 29 9.02 -5.40 16.97
C ILE A 29 10.27 -6.23 17.28
N ARG A 30 11.39 -5.55 17.45
CA ARG A 30 12.67 -6.19 17.78
C ARG A 30 12.91 -6.07 19.27
N THR A 31 12.78 -7.19 19.97
CA THR A 31 13.17 -7.35 21.37
C THR A 31 14.29 -8.39 21.46
N THR A 32 14.20 -9.37 22.36
CA THR A 32 15.04 -10.59 22.32
C THR A 32 14.63 -11.52 21.19
N VAL A 33 13.35 -11.47 20.78
CA VAL A 33 12.78 -12.16 19.63
C VAL A 33 12.27 -11.12 18.62
N VAL A 34 12.30 -11.46 17.34
CA VAL A 34 11.71 -10.64 16.27
C VAL A 34 10.26 -11.08 16.08
N GLU A 35 9.33 -10.19 16.39
CA GLU A 35 7.90 -10.41 16.15
C GLU A 35 7.44 -9.56 14.96
N GLU A 36 6.61 -10.14 14.11
CA GLU A 36 6.08 -9.47 12.93
C GLU A 36 4.57 -9.59 12.87
N LEU A 37 3.91 -8.46 12.62
CA LEU A 37 2.47 -8.38 12.48
C LEU A 37 2.12 -7.69 11.16
N GLU A 38 1.45 -8.42 10.27
CA GLU A 38 0.90 -7.82 9.05
C GLU A 38 -0.23 -6.86 9.40
N LEU A 39 -0.08 -5.58 9.05
CA LEU A 39 -1.05 -4.53 9.34
C LEU A 39 -1.87 -4.12 8.11
N TYR A 40 -1.25 -4.07 6.94
CA TYR A 40 -1.91 -3.61 5.72
C TYR A 40 -1.60 -4.48 4.51
N LYS A 41 -2.60 -4.57 3.63
CA LYS A 41 -2.52 -5.29 2.36
C LYS A 41 -2.99 -4.41 1.21
N PHE A 42 -2.09 -4.19 0.25
CA PHE A 42 -2.37 -3.50 -1.01
C PHE A 42 -2.35 -4.50 -2.15
N SER A 43 -3.42 -4.53 -2.94
CA SER A 43 -3.55 -5.42 -4.10
C SER A 43 -3.92 -4.59 -5.32
N HIS A 44 -3.04 -4.58 -6.33
CA HIS A 44 -3.30 -3.91 -7.59
C HIS A 44 -3.87 -4.88 -8.62
N SER A 45 -4.98 -4.49 -9.25
CA SER A 45 -5.53 -5.15 -10.43
C SER A 45 -5.37 -4.25 -11.64
N THR A 46 -4.77 -4.78 -12.70
CA THR A 46 -4.67 -4.13 -14.00
C THR A 46 -5.95 -4.38 -14.80
N THR A 47 -6.43 -3.35 -15.49
CA THR A 47 -7.56 -3.48 -16.43
C THR A 47 -7.02 -3.39 -17.85
N GLY A 48 -6.74 -4.53 -18.47
CA GLY A 48 -6.27 -4.63 -19.86
C GLY A 48 -4.79 -4.95 -20.01
N SER A 49 -4.42 -5.51 -21.16
CA SER A 49 -3.07 -5.97 -21.52
C SER A 49 -2.12 -4.78 -21.73
N GLY A 50 -1.29 -4.47 -20.72
CA GLY A 50 -0.24 -3.44 -20.79
C GLY A 50 -0.44 -2.19 -19.91
N SER A 51 -1.30 -2.25 -18.89
CA SER A 51 -2.00 -1.07 -18.38
C SER A 51 -1.28 -0.28 -17.28
N SER A 52 -0.95 0.98 -17.59
CA SER A 52 -0.61 2.01 -16.60
C SER A 52 -1.80 2.43 -15.72
N SER A 53 -3.02 1.96 -16.06
CA SER A 53 -4.26 2.14 -15.32
C SER A 53 -4.65 0.86 -14.56
N GLY A 54 -5.43 1.03 -13.50
CA GLY A 54 -5.87 -0.08 -12.67
C GLY A 54 -6.39 0.38 -11.31
N THR A 55 -6.78 -0.57 -10.46
CA THR A 55 -7.26 -0.25 -9.10
C THR A 55 -6.37 -0.92 -8.07
N THR A 56 -5.86 -0.15 -7.11
CA THR A 56 -5.21 -0.70 -5.92
C THR A 56 -6.20 -0.69 -4.76
N THR A 57 -6.61 -1.85 -4.29
CA THR A 57 -7.48 -1.98 -3.11
C THR A 57 -6.61 -2.03 -1.85
N CYS A 58 -7.02 -1.31 -0.81
CA CYS A 58 -6.34 -1.23 0.47
C CYS A 58 -7.15 -1.95 1.55
N HIS A 59 -6.49 -2.86 2.27
CA HIS A 59 -7.06 -3.54 3.43
C HIS A 59 -6.22 -3.25 4.67
N ARG A 60 -6.88 -3.11 5.81
CA ARG A 60 -6.25 -2.95 7.14
C ARG A 60 -6.64 -4.12 8.03
N LYS A 61 -5.68 -4.66 8.78
CA LYS A 61 -5.96 -5.67 9.79
C LYS A 61 -6.71 -5.05 10.96
N ASN A 62 -7.84 -5.66 11.29
CA ASN A 62 -8.61 -5.35 12.48
C ASN A 62 -7.94 -6.02 13.67
N MET A 63 -7.52 -5.25 14.68
CA MET A 63 -6.81 -5.81 15.83
C MET A 63 -7.73 -6.52 16.83
N ILE A 64 -9.05 -6.36 16.69
CA ILE A 64 -10.05 -7.03 17.53
C ILE A 64 -10.41 -8.39 16.91
N SER A 65 -10.78 -8.42 15.62
CA SER A 65 -11.20 -9.66 14.93
C SER A 65 -10.06 -10.42 14.23
N LEU A 66 -8.89 -9.80 14.09
CA LEU A 66 -7.74 -10.29 13.32
C LEU A 66 -8.00 -10.49 11.82
N ALA A 67 -9.17 -10.06 11.32
CA ALA A 67 -9.53 -10.09 9.90
C ALA A 67 -9.02 -8.83 9.16
N PHE A 68 -8.98 -8.89 7.83
CA PHE A 68 -8.65 -7.75 6.99
C PHE A 68 -9.92 -7.06 6.49
N ASP A 69 -10.08 -5.79 6.84
CA ASP A 69 -11.19 -4.95 6.40
C ASP A 69 -10.76 -4.13 5.19
N ASN A 70 -11.62 -4.04 4.17
CA ASN A 70 -11.41 -3.10 3.05
C ASN A 70 -11.64 -1.67 3.54
N ILE A 71 -10.60 -0.83 3.47
CA ILE A 71 -10.65 0.55 3.95
C ILE A 71 -10.66 1.58 2.83
N GLY A 72 -10.48 1.15 1.57
CA GLY A 72 -10.43 2.07 0.46
C GLY A 72 -9.78 1.50 -0.79
N HIS A 73 -9.66 2.35 -1.80
CA HIS A 73 -9.00 2.00 -3.04
C HIS A 73 -8.40 3.23 -3.73
N ILE A 74 -7.45 2.98 -4.62
CA ILE A 74 -6.80 3.99 -5.45
C ILE A 74 -7.10 3.63 -6.90
N ARG A 75 -7.83 4.50 -7.60
CA ARG A 75 -8.08 4.36 -9.04
C ARG A 75 -6.99 5.07 -9.80
N TRP A 76 -6.17 4.32 -10.51
CA TRP A 76 -5.08 4.84 -11.32
C TRP A 76 -5.55 5.11 -12.74
N SER A 77 -5.43 6.36 -13.17
CA SER A 77 -5.58 6.76 -14.58
C SER A 77 -4.26 6.63 -15.35
N SER A 78 -3.12 6.58 -14.64
CA SER A 78 -1.78 6.33 -15.18
C SER A 78 -0.85 5.88 -14.04
N ASN A 79 0.43 5.64 -14.35
CA ASN A 79 1.43 5.27 -13.34
C ASN A 79 1.66 6.34 -12.26
N THR A 80 1.28 7.59 -12.53
CA THR A 80 1.55 8.73 -11.65
C THR A 80 0.33 9.54 -11.26
N ASN A 81 -0.81 9.35 -11.93
CA ASN A 81 -2.07 10.02 -11.60
C ASN A 81 -3.09 9.01 -11.13
N ALA A 82 -3.76 9.35 -10.04
CA ALA A 82 -4.77 8.52 -9.42
C ALA A 82 -5.72 9.36 -8.58
N THR A 83 -6.86 8.76 -8.27
CA THR A 83 -7.80 9.26 -7.28
C THR A 83 -7.88 8.25 -6.15
N VAL A 84 -7.69 8.71 -4.92
CA VAL A 84 -7.70 7.91 -3.70
C VAL A 84 -9.05 8.04 -3.06
N ARG A 85 -9.65 6.92 -2.67
CA ARG A 85 -10.87 6.89 -1.88
C ARG A 85 -10.63 6.18 -0.55
N PHE A 86 -10.89 6.87 0.55
CA PHE A 86 -10.89 6.33 1.91
C PHE A 86 -12.23 6.63 2.57
N GLY A 87 -13.02 5.59 2.86
CA GLY A 87 -14.40 5.76 3.32
C GLY A 87 -15.27 6.56 2.33
N VAL A 88 -15.71 7.75 2.76
CA VAL A 88 -16.56 8.67 1.96
C VAL A 88 -15.77 9.74 1.23
N GLU A 89 -14.49 9.92 1.54
CA GLU A 89 -13.65 10.95 0.95
C GLU A 89 -12.99 10.46 -0.33
N GLU A 90 -12.93 11.33 -1.33
CA GLU A 90 -12.25 11.09 -2.59
C GLU A 90 -11.31 12.27 -2.89
N VAL A 91 -10.01 12.00 -3.06
CA VAL A 91 -8.96 13.02 -3.19
C VAL A 91 -8.00 12.66 -4.33
N SER A 92 -7.40 13.66 -4.98
CA SER A 92 -6.37 13.40 -5.98
C SER A 92 -5.10 12.87 -5.31
N VAL A 93 -4.39 11.95 -5.97
CA VAL A 93 -3.03 11.55 -5.56
C VAL A 93 -2.08 12.75 -5.45
N LYS A 94 -2.33 13.82 -6.22
CA LYS A 94 -1.51 15.04 -6.16
C LYS A 94 -1.63 15.75 -4.82
N ASP A 95 -2.80 15.72 -4.20
CA ASP A 95 -3.10 16.44 -2.96
C ASP A 95 -2.56 15.71 -1.74
N VAL A 96 -2.41 14.38 -1.82
CA VAL A 96 -1.86 13.53 -0.74
C VAL A 96 -0.34 13.34 -0.85
N ARG A 97 0.27 13.65 -2.01
CA ARG A 97 1.71 13.58 -2.15
C ARG A 97 2.35 14.71 -1.35
N LYS A 98 3.31 14.37 -0.47
CA LYS A 98 4.21 15.38 0.09
C LYS A 98 4.89 16.14 -1.05
N VAL A 99 4.89 17.47 -0.95
CA VAL A 99 5.69 18.32 -1.83
C VAL A 99 7.15 17.87 -1.72
N LYS A 100 7.81 17.67 -2.86
CA LYS A 100 9.24 17.34 -2.89
C LYS A 100 9.98 18.49 -2.20
N ASN A 101 10.66 18.22 -1.08
CA ASN A 101 11.50 19.22 -0.43
C ASN A 101 12.61 19.64 -1.42
N ALA A 102 12.98 20.92 -1.42
CA ALA A 102 14.01 21.47 -2.32
C ALA A 102 15.38 20.75 -2.19
N THR A 103 15.63 20.08 -1.06
CA THR A 103 16.85 19.32 -0.76
C THR A 103 16.76 17.83 -1.08
N SER A 104 15.60 17.34 -1.54
CA SER A 104 15.49 15.96 -2.02
C SER A 104 16.20 15.89 -3.37
N GLN A 105 17.36 15.25 -3.43
CA GLN A 105 17.99 14.89 -4.71
C GLN A 105 17.11 13.85 -5.41
#